data_AF-A0A4R3TMZ1-F1
#
_entry.id   AF-A0A4R3TMZ1-F1
#
_cell.length_a   1.000
_cell.length_b   1.000
_cell.length_c   1.000
_cell.angle_alpha   90.00
_cell.angle_beta   90.00
_cell.angle_gamma   90.00
#
_symmetry.space_group_name_H-M   'P 1'
#
loop_
_entity.id
_entity.type
_entity.pdbx_description
1 polymer ?
#
loop_
_entity_poly.entity_id
_entity_poly.type
_entity_poly.pdbx_seq_one_letter_code
_entity_poly.pdbx_strand_id
1 'polypeptide(L)' 'MLDQLSGGRLDLGIGRGGVPLELSFFGVSAADAQDRYNEAAEIVIKAKETDALAYYGRHFSISDAPITLSPIRKPYPPL' A
#
# COMPACT_ATOMS: atom_id res chain seq x y z
N MET A 1 4.51 -9.19 -6.80
CA MET A 1 4.33 -9.76 -8.16
C MET A 1 4.96 -8.89 -9.24
N LEU A 2 4.48 -7.67 -9.49
CA LEU A 2 4.93 -6.86 -10.63
C LEU A 2 6.44 -6.52 -10.60
N ASP A 3 7.01 -6.26 -9.42
CA ASP A 3 8.46 -6.07 -9.25
C ASP A 3 9.28 -7.31 -9.63
N GLN A 4 8.76 -8.50 -9.34
CA GLN A 4 9.42 -9.76 -9.73
C GLN A 4 9.34 -10.00 -11.24
N LEU A 5 8.17 -9.74 -11.83
CA LEU A 5 7.94 -9.90 -13.27
C LEU A 5 8.70 -8.87 -14.10
N SER A 6 8.93 -7.67 -13.57
CA SER A 6 9.67 -6.60 -14.25
C SER A 6 11.19 -6.68 -14.05
N GLY A 7 11.68 -7.63 -13.25
CA GLY A 7 13.10 -7.75 -12.91
C GLY A 7 13.63 -6.58 -12.09
N GLY A 8 12.81 -6.01 -11.20
CA GLY A 8 13.23 -4.90 -10.32
C GLY A 8 13.12 -3.50 -10.94
N ARG A 9 12.35 -3.35 -12.02
CA ARG A 9 12.15 -2.08 -12.75
C ARG A 9 10.86 -1.35 -12.40
N LEU A 10 10.20 -1.73 -11.31
CA LEU A 10 8.95 -1.12 -10.89
C LEU A 10 9.24 0.15 -10.07
N ASP A 11 8.78 1.30 -10.56
CA ASP A 11 8.65 2.51 -9.74
C ASP A 11 7.19 2.62 -9.25
N LEU A 12 7.00 2.77 -7.94
CA LEU A 12 5.68 2.75 -7.32
C LEU A 12 5.33 4.15 -6.79
N GLY A 13 4.55 4.90 -7.58
CA GLY A 13 3.90 6.12 -7.11
C GLY A 13 2.54 5.80 -6.49
N ILE A 14 2.29 6.31 -5.29
CA ILE A 14 0.96 6.26 -4.65
C ILE A 14 0.41 7.69 -4.65
N GLY A 15 -0.86 7.85 -5.02
CA GLY A 15 -1.55 9.13 -5.03
C GLY A 15 -2.85 9.05 -4.24
N ARG A 16 -3.21 10.14 -3.55
CA ARG A 16 -4.41 10.21 -2.70
C ARG A 16 -5.73 10.03 -3.47
N GLY A 17 -5.74 10.38 -4.76
CA GLY A 17 -6.99 10.63 -5.48
C GLY A 17 -7.59 11.98 -5.04
N GLY A 18 -7.98 12.81 -6.00
CA GLY A 18 -8.43 14.19 -5.73
C GLY A 18 -9.93 14.39 -5.84
N VAL A 19 -10.65 13.45 -6.47
CA VAL A 19 -12.05 13.63 -6.84
C VAL A 19 -12.97 12.86 -5.88
N PRO A 20 -13.84 13.55 -5.11
CA PRO A 20 -14.77 12.90 -4.18
C PRO A 20 -15.69 11.86 -4.83
N LEU A 21 -16.04 12.06 -6.11
CA LEU A 21 -16.84 11.12 -6.90
C LEU A 21 -16.09 9.81 -7.18
N GLU A 22 -14.77 9.85 -7.38
CA GLU A 22 -13.98 8.63 -7.56
C GLU A 22 -13.91 7.83 -6.25
N LEU A 23 -13.72 8.54 -5.13
CA LEU A 23 -13.67 7.96 -3.80
C LEU A 23 -15.00 7.29 -3.39
N SER A 24 -16.13 7.87 -3.80
CA SER A 24 -17.45 7.30 -3.48
C SER A 24 -17.71 5.97 -4.19
N PHE A 25 -17.16 5.73 -5.38
CA PHE A 25 -17.24 4.41 -6.03
C PHE A 25 -16.54 3.31 -5.21
N PHE A 26 -15.51 3.67 -4.45
CA PHE A 26 -14.80 2.75 -3.55
C PHE A 26 -15.33 2.79 -2.11
N GLY A 27 -16.46 3.46 -1.87
CA GLY A 27 -17.05 3.61 -0.53
C GLY A 27 -16.16 4.38 0.44
N VAL A 28 -15.30 5.27 -0.07
CA VAL A 28 -14.40 6.10 0.73
C VAL A 28 -15.02 7.50 0.88
N SER A 29 -15.16 7.99 2.11
CA SER A 29 -15.56 9.37 2.33
C SER A 29 -14.40 10.33 2.03
N ALA A 30 -14.68 11.53 1.52
CA ALA A 30 -13.63 12.52 1.27
C ALA A 30 -12.89 12.97 2.55
N ALA A 31 -13.56 12.88 3.71
CA ALA A 31 -12.98 13.17 5.01
C ALA A 31 -11.96 12.09 5.43
N ASP A 32 -12.28 10.81 5.22
CA ASP A 32 -11.42 9.68 5.56
C ASP A 32 -10.33 9.42 4.51
N ALA A 33 -10.45 10.01 3.31
CA ALA A 33 -9.55 9.74 2.20
C ALA A 33 -8.08 10.05 2.52
N GLN A 34 -7.82 11.09 3.33
CA GLN A 34 -6.45 11.45 3.71
C GLN A 34 -5.86 10.46 4.72
N ASP A 35 -6.61 10.12 5.77
CA ASP A 35 -6.16 9.17 6.79
C ASP A 35 -6.00 7.77 6.19
N ARG A 36 -6.96 7.32 5.37
CA ARG A 36 -6.86 6.05 4.63
C ARG A 36 -5.68 6.00 3.68
N TYR A 37 -5.37 7.10 3.00
CA TYR A 37 -4.20 7.18 2.13
C TYR A 37 -2.91 7.01 2.92
N ASN A 38 -2.78 7.71 4.05
CA ASN A 38 -1.60 7.59 4.91
C ASN A 38 -1.44 6.18 5.48
N GLU A 39 -2.52 5.59 6.02
CA GLU A 39 -2.48 4.20 6.53
C GLU A 39 -2.13 3.21 5.41
N ALA A 40 -2.73 3.35 4.22
CA ALA A 40 -2.44 2.46 3.10
C ALA A 40 -0.98 2.57 2.62
N ALA A 41 -0.43 3.79 2.55
CA ALA A 41 0.96 4.00 2.18
C ALA A 41 1.91 3.35 3.20
N GLU A 42 1.63 3.51 4.49
CA GLU A 42 2.40 2.89 5.57
C GLU A 42 2.32 1.36 5.51
N ILE A 43 1.13 0.79 5.30
CA ILE A 43 0.93 -0.64 5.11
C ILE A 43 1.77 -1.17 3.95
N VAL A 44 1.77 -0.48 2.80
CA VAL A 44 2.51 -0.89 1.62
C VAL A 44 4.03 -0.84 1.86
N ILE A 45 4.52 0.17 2.58
CA ILE A 45 5.93 0.26 2.97
C ILE A 45 6.29 -0.90 3.90
N LYS A 46 5.50 -1.11 4.96
CA LYS A 46 5.73 -2.18 5.95
C LYS A 46 5.66 -3.59 5.33
N ALA A 47 4.76 -3.80 4.38
CA ALA A 47 4.63 -5.04 3.63
C ALA A 47 5.83 -5.35 2.72
N LYS A 48 6.60 -4.33 2.31
CA LYS A 48 7.84 -4.54 1.53
C LYS A 48 9.01 -4.97 2.41
N GLU A 49 8.99 -4.60 3.69
CA GLU A 49 10.08 -4.86 4.64
C GLU A 49 9.93 -6.17 5.41
N THR A 50 8.70 -6.69 5.54
CA THR A 50 8.39 -7.86 6.38
C THR A 50 7.74 -8.98 5.58
N ASP A 51 8.09 -10.23 5.88
CA ASP A 51 7.47 -11.42 5.25
C ASP A 51 6.05 -11.70 5.78
N ALA A 52 5.65 -11.09 6.90
CA ALA A 52 4.30 -11.15 7.46
C ALA A 52 3.87 -9.75 7.92
N LEU A 53 2.75 -9.27 7.38
CA LEU A 53 2.21 -7.95 7.65
C LEU A 53 1.21 -8.02 8.80
N ALA A 54 1.50 -7.31 9.88
CA ALA A 54 0.54 -6.97 10.92
C ALA A 54 0.38 -5.45 11.02
N TYR A 55 -0.85 -4.97 10.89
CA TYR A 55 -1.19 -3.55 10.95
C TYR A 55 -2.55 -3.35 11.63
N TYR A 56 -2.62 -2.43 12.59
CA TYR A 56 -3.86 -2.11 13.31
C TYR A 56 -4.03 -0.58 13.32
N GLY A 57 -4.68 -0.07 12.29
CA GLY A 57 -5.02 1.35 12.14
C GLY A 57 -6.50 1.61 12.42
N ARG A 58 -6.92 2.84 12.16
CA ARG A 58 -8.30 3.29 12.31
C ARG A 58 -9.19 2.76 11.18
N HIS A 59 -8.62 2.60 9.98
CA HIS A 59 -9.35 2.16 8.80
C HIS A 59 -8.98 0.76 8.34
N PHE A 60 -7.75 0.32 8.60
CA PHE A 60 -7.27 -1.01 8.20
C PHE A 60 -6.82 -1.82 9.42
N SER A 61 -7.36 -3.03 9.56
CA SER A 61 -6.93 -4.00 10.56
C SER A 61 -6.53 -5.29 9.85
N ILE A 62 -5.25 -5.62 9.90
CA ILE A 62 -4.62 -6.76 9.25
C ILE A 62 -3.86 -7.53 10.33
N SER A 63 -4.31 -8.76 10.57
CA SER A 63 -3.67 -9.69 11.49
C SER A 63 -2.92 -10.76 10.70
N ASP A 64 -1.59 -10.67 10.72
CA ASP A 64 -0.68 -11.73 10.26
C ASP A 64 -0.90 -12.16 8.79
N ALA A 65 -0.94 -11.20 7.87
CA ALA A 65 -1.06 -11.48 6.45
C ALA A 65 0.30 -11.88 5.86
N PRO A 66 0.49 -13.11 5.35
CA PRO A 66 1.75 -13.53 4.77
C PRO A 66 2.01 -12.82 3.44
N ILE A 67 3.19 -12.21 3.30
CA ILE A 67 3.66 -11.60 2.06
C ILE A 67 4.47 -12.65 1.31
N THR A 68 3.81 -13.36 0.39
CA THR A 68 4.41 -14.49 -0.33
C THR A 68 5.46 -14.09 -1.39
N LEU A 69 5.55 -12.80 -1.70
CA LEU A 69 6.39 -12.28 -2.79
C LEU A 69 7.10 -11.00 -2.38
N SER A 70 8.29 -11.18 -1.80
CA SER A 70 9.18 -10.08 -1.42
C SER A 70 9.74 -9.38 -2.67
N PRO A 71 9.95 -8.04 -2.64
CA PRO A 71 10.56 -7.30 -3.74
C PRO A 71 11.96 -7.85 -4.09
N ILE A 72 12.30 -7.86 -5.38
CA ILE A 72 13.66 -8.22 -5.86
C ILE A 72 14.64 -7.11 -5.47
N ARG A 73 14.22 -5.84 -5.56
CA ARG A 73 15.09 -4.69 -5.25
C ARG A 73 15.06 -4.38 -3.75
N LYS A 74 16.22 -4.53 -3.09
CA LYS A 74 16.44 -4.15 -1.69
C LYS A 74 17.16 -2.81 -1.57
N PRO A 75 16.84 -1.93 -0.60
CA PRO A 75 15.79 -2.10 0.42
C PRO A 75 14.36 -1.86 -0.13
N TYR A 76 14.19 -1.00 -1.14
CA TYR A 76 12.94 -0.85 -1.91
C TYR A 76 13.21 -0.13 -3.25
N PRO A 77 12.36 -0.30 -4.28
CA PRO A 77 12.35 0.60 -5.43
C PRO A 77 12.05 2.04 -4.99
N PRO A 78 12.58 3.07 -5.68
CA PRO A 78 12.36 4.45 -5.30
C PRO A 78 10.86 4.79 -5.35
N LEU A 79 10.41 5.53 -4.33
CA LEU A 79 9.08 6.10 -4.22
C LEU A 79 9.00 7.41 -5.02
#